data_AF-A0A7Y6GLT3-F1
#
_entry.id   AF-A0A7Y6GLT3-F1
#
_cell.length_a   1.000
_cell.length_b   1.000
_cell.length_c   1.000
_cell.angle_alpha   90.00
_cell.angle_beta   90.00
_cell.angle_gamma   90.00
#
_symmetry.space_group_name_H-M   'P 1'
#
loop_
_entity.id
_entity.type
_entity.pdbx_description
1 polymer ?
#
loop_
_entity_poly.entity_id
_entity_poly.type
_entity_poly.pdbx_seq_one_letter_code
_entity_poly.pdbx_strand_id
1 'polypeptide(L)'
;TDGHIGFNEPCSSLASRTRIKTLTEQTRVDNARFFDGDIEQVPHHVITQGIGTILEARHLVLLATGEGKADAVAATVEGPVAAVCPASALQLHPHATVVVDEAAASKLKLADYFRHTYTHKPEWQGI
;
A
#
# COMPACT_ATOMS: atom_id res chain seq x y z
N THR A 1 -1.58 8.10 -0.79
CA THR A 1 -1.05 9.06 -1.78
C THR A 1 0.31 8.61 -2.27
N ASP A 2 1.19 8.12 -1.40
CA ASP A 2 2.58 7.74 -1.71
C ASP A 2 2.84 6.22 -1.86
N GLY A 3 1.87 5.36 -1.51
CA GLY A 3 2.00 3.90 -1.63
C GLY A 3 2.68 3.23 -0.44
N HIS A 4 2.70 3.85 0.74
CA HIS A 4 3.10 3.15 1.97
C HIS A 4 2.10 2.04 2.36
N ILE A 5 2.62 0.99 3.01
CA ILE A 5 1.82 -0.08 3.65
C ILE A 5 2.27 -0.22 5.11
N GLY A 6 1.32 -0.29 6.04
CA GLY A 6 1.63 -0.05 7.47
C GLY A 6 2.24 1.35 7.66
N PHE A 7 3.24 1.50 8.53
CA PHE A 7 4.05 2.72 8.61
C PHE A 7 5.39 2.58 7.88
N ASN A 8 5.44 1.77 6.81
CA ASN A 8 6.62 1.67 5.95
C ASN A 8 6.59 2.82 4.94
N GLU A 9 7.12 3.97 5.34
CA GLU A 9 7.30 5.16 4.51
C GLU A 9 8.22 4.90 3.29
N PRO A 10 8.20 5.78 2.27
CA PRO A 10 9.13 5.73 1.15
C PRO A 10 10.58 5.49 1.57
N CYS A 11 11.29 4.67 0.79
CA CYS A 11 12.65 4.21 1.04
C CYS A 11 12.83 3.26 2.25
N SER A 12 11.74 2.77 2.85
CA SER A 12 11.82 1.64 3.78
C SER A 12 12.38 0.40 3.07
N SER A 13 13.26 -0.34 3.74
CA SER A 13 13.79 -1.60 3.19
C SER A 13 12.67 -2.57 2.84
N LEU A 14 12.69 -3.10 1.61
CA LEU A 14 11.73 -4.10 1.14
C LEU A 14 11.83 -5.42 1.92
N ALA A 15 12.98 -5.68 2.55
CA ALA A 15 13.20 -6.84 3.42
C ALA A 15 12.99 -6.51 4.92
N SER A 16 12.43 -5.35 5.25
CA SER A 16 12.27 -4.93 6.65
C SER A 16 11.40 -5.90 7.45
N ARG A 17 11.75 -6.07 8.73
CA ARG A 17 10.95 -6.78 9.74
C ARG A 17 10.15 -5.78 10.58
N THR A 18 9.28 -6.31 11.43
CA THR A 18 8.59 -5.53 12.46
C THR A 18 9.59 -4.71 13.27
N ARG A 19 9.35 -3.41 13.38
CA ARG A 19 10.27 -2.47 14.01
C ARG A 19 9.55 -1.24 14.55
N ILE A 20 10.25 -0.50 15.40
CA ILE A 20 9.89 0.89 15.71
C ILE A 20 10.20 1.76 14.49
N LYS A 21 9.29 2.67 14.17
CA LYS A 21 9.47 3.70 13.15
C LYS A 21 9.10 5.06 13.73
N THR A 22 9.93 6.06 13.46
CA THR A 22 9.63 7.45 13.75
C THR A 22 8.63 7.96 12.73
N LEU A 23 7.54 8.56 13.21
CA LEU A 23 6.55 9.19 12.34
C LEU A 23 7.14 10.46 11.72
N THR A 24 6.98 10.62 10.41
CA THR A 24 7.19 11.93 9.78
C THR A 24 6.25 12.98 10.38
N GLU A 25 6.67 14.23 10.34
CA GLU A 25 5.87 15.36 10.82
C GLU A 25 4.52 15.43 10.09
N GLN A 26 4.50 15.21 8.76
CA GLN A 26 3.26 15.12 7.99
C GLN A 26 2.32 14.03 8.51
N THR A 27 2.83 12.83 8.83
CA THR A 27 2.02 11.75 9.41
C THR A 27 1.46 12.16 10.78
N ARG A 28 2.21 12.92 11.59
CA ARG A 28 1.69 13.46 12.85
C ARG A 28 0.59 14.49 12.62
N VAL A 29 0.78 15.41 11.68
CA VAL A 29 -0.24 16.41 11.28
C VAL A 29 -1.53 15.73 10.81
N ASP A 30 -1.42 14.75 9.92
CA ASP A 30 -2.58 14.03 9.37
C ASP A 30 -3.35 13.25 10.46
N ASN A 31 -2.64 12.76 11.47
CA ASN A 31 -3.23 12.02 12.59
C ASN A 31 -3.74 12.91 13.72
N ALA A 32 -3.35 14.19 13.80
CA ALA A 32 -3.79 15.11 14.85
C ALA A 32 -5.32 15.23 14.94
N ARG A 33 -6.04 15.01 13.83
CA ARG A 33 -7.51 14.90 13.82
C ARG A 33 -8.09 13.84 14.77
N PHE A 34 -7.29 12.84 15.16
CA PHE A 34 -7.65 11.81 16.12
C PHE A 34 -7.24 12.14 17.56
N PHE A 35 -6.56 13.27 17.76
CA PHE A 35 -6.05 13.78 19.04
C PHE A 35 -6.57 15.20 19.29
N ASP A 36 -7.87 15.43 19.06
CA ASP A 36 -8.53 16.74 19.23
C ASP A 36 -7.90 17.91 18.43
N GLY A 37 -7.16 17.60 17.37
CA GLY A 37 -6.41 18.58 16.58
C GLY A 37 -5.07 18.99 17.19
N ASP A 38 -4.66 18.38 18.31
CA ASP A 38 -3.41 18.68 19.00
C ASP A 38 -2.28 17.75 18.57
N ILE A 39 -1.32 18.31 17.83
CA ILE A 39 -0.16 17.56 17.32
C ILE A 39 0.77 17.09 18.45
N GLU A 40 0.82 17.79 19.59
CA GLU A 40 1.71 17.45 20.70
C GLU A 40 1.27 16.17 21.41
N GLN A 41 -0.01 15.80 21.26
CA GLN A 41 -0.55 14.53 21.75
C GLN A 41 -0.30 13.36 20.79
N VAL A 42 0.11 13.64 19.54
CA VAL A 42 0.40 12.60 18.56
C VAL A 42 1.79 11.99 18.83
N PRO A 43 1.91 10.68 19.10
CA PRO A 43 3.19 10.04 19.38
C PRO A 43 4.24 10.27 18.30
N HIS A 44 5.51 10.28 18.68
CA HIS A 44 6.62 10.36 17.72
C HIS A 44 6.97 9.01 17.08
N HIS A 45 6.54 7.91 17.69
CA HIS A 45 6.97 6.57 17.31
C HIS A 45 5.80 5.61 17.22
N VAL A 46 5.92 4.64 16.31
CA VAL A 46 4.97 3.54 16.14
C VAL A 46 5.71 2.22 16.03
N ILE A 47 5.04 1.13 16.36
CA ILE A 47 5.46 -0.22 15.97
C ILE A 47 4.68 -0.57 14.70
N THR A 48 5.40 -0.99 13.66
CA THR A 48 4.80 -1.42 12.39
C THR A 48 5.38 -2.76 11.97
N GLN A 49 4.55 -3.60 11.32
CA GLN A 49 5.08 -4.70 10.53
C GLN A 49 6.01 -4.15 9.44
N GLY A 50 7.11 -4.86 9.19
CA GLY A 50 7.98 -4.57 8.05
C GLY A 50 7.42 -5.16 6.76
N ILE A 51 7.92 -4.68 5.62
CA ILE A 51 7.49 -5.14 4.29
C ILE A 51 7.76 -6.64 4.14
N GLY A 52 8.93 -7.13 4.56
CA GLY A 52 9.24 -8.56 4.54
C GLY A 52 8.33 -9.39 5.46
N THR A 53 7.83 -8.80 6.55
CA THR A 53 6.83 -9.47 7.42
C THR A 53 5.46 -9.53 6.75
N ILE A 54 5.05 -8.47 6.04
CA ILE A 54 3.81 -8.46 5.27
C ILE A 54 3.87 -9.53 4.16
N LEU A 55 4.99 -9.61 3.45
CA LEU A 55 5.19 -10.59 2.37
C LEU A 55 5.24 -12.07 2.83
N GLU A 56 5.23 -12.36 4.12
CA GLU A 56 5.10 -13.72 4.65
C GLU A 56 3.64 -14.20 4.76
N ALA A 57 2.66 -13.32 4.51
CA ALA A 57 1.26 -13.70 4.54
C ALA A 57 0.97 -14.79 3.49
N ARG A 58 -0.02 -15.66 3.74
CA ARG A 58 -0.44 -16.64 2.73
C ARG A 58 -1.16 -15.98 1.55
N HIS A 59 -1.78 -14.83 1.80
CA HIS A 59 -2.55 -14.07 0.84
C HIS A 59 -2.58 -12.61 1.28
N LEU A 60 -2.28 -11.71 0.35
CA LEU A 60 -2.34 -10.27 0.59
C LEU A 60 -3.58 -9.70 -0.08
N VAL A 61 -4.33 -8.88 0.66
CA VAL A 61 -5.45 -8.11 0.11
C VAL A 61 -5.20 -6.63 0.39
N LEU A 62 -4.91 -5.85 -0.65
CA LEU A 62 -4.75 -4.41 -0.58
C LEU A 62 -6.05 -3.73 -1.02
N LEU A 63 -6.52 -2.77 -0.23
CA LEU A 63 -7.71 -1.96 -0.53
C LEU A 63 -7.30 -0.51 -0.76
N ALA A 64 -7.76 0.11 -1.85
CA ALA A 64 -7.57 1.53 -2.09
C ALA A 64 -8.79 2.15 -2.79
N THR A 65 -9.24 3.29 -2.28
CA THR A 65 -10.45 3.97 -2.78
C THR A 65 -10.20 5.47 -2.94
N GLY A 66 -10.82 6.06 -3.96
CA GLY A 66 -10.78 7.48 -4.24
C GLY A 66 -9.58 7.93 -5.07
N GLU A 67 -9.76 9.04 -5.78
CA GLU A 67 -8.79 9.59 -6.74
C GLU A 67 -7.42 9.93 -6.10
N GLY A 68 -7.39 10.32 -4.83
CA GLY A 68 -6.14 10.59 -4.09
C GLY A 68 -5.24 9.35 -3.91
N LYS A 69 -5.69 8.17 -4.32
CA LYS A 69 -4.90 6.92 -4.35
C LYS A 69 -4.45 6.53 -5.76
N ALA A 70 -4.91 7.21 -6.81
CA ALA A 70 -4.70 6.78 -8.19
C ALA A 70 -3.21 6.66 -8.58
N ASP A 71 -2.38 7.64 -8.21
CA ASP A 71 -0.93 7.56 -8.48
C ASP A 71 -0.26 6.41 -7.72
N ALA A 72 -0.64 6.21 -6.46
CA ALA A 72 -0.09 5.13 -5.63
C ALA A 72 -0.49 3.75 -6.18
N VAL A 73 -1.74 3.59 -6.62
CA VAL A 73 -2.23 2.35 -7.24
C VAL A 73 -1.48 2.08 -8.53
N ALA A 74 -1.34 3.07 -9.42
CA ALA A 74 -0.60 2.91 -10.66
C ALA A 74 0.87 2.55 -10.41
N ALA A 75 1.55 3.22 -9.47
CA ALA A 75 2.93 2.90 -9.09
C ALA A 75 3.06 1.51 -8.45
N THR A 76 2.07 1.08 -7.66
CA THR A 76 2.05 -0.22 -7.00
C THR A 76 1.89 -1.37 -8.00
N VAL A 77 1.02 -1.21 -8.99
CA VAL A 77 0.60 -2.31 -9.89
C VAL A 77 1.40 -2.32 -11.20
N GLU A 78 1.69 -1.15 -11.77
CA GLU A 78 2.34 -1.02 -13.09
C GLU A 78 3.76 -0.45 -13.01
N GLY A 79 4.14 0.11 -11.86
CA GLY A 79 5.46 0.69 -11.64
C GLY A 79 6.55 -0.35 -11.35
N PRO A 80 7.83 0.06 -11.33
CA PRO A 80 8.92 -0.81 -10.94
C PRO A 80 8.85 -1.18 -9.46
N VAL A 81 9.32 -2.37 -9.10
CA VAL A 81 9.55 -2.75 -7.71
C VAL A 81 10.66 -1.85 -7.13
N ALA A 82 10.28 -0.90 -6.29
CA ALA A 82 11.20 0.11 -5.76
C ALA A 82 10.77 0.55 -4.36
N ALA A 83 11.74 0.70 -3.45
CA ALA A 83 11.49 1.13 -2.08
C ALA A 83 10.84 2.52 -1.96
N VAL A 84 10.95 3.37 -2.98
CA VAL A 84 10.25 4.66 -3.04
C VAL A 84 8.72 4.50 -3.07
N CYS A 85 8.21 3.37 -3.60
CA CYS A 85 6.82 2.95 -3.49
C CYS A 85 6.76 1.59 -2.78
N PRO A 86 6.71 1.57 -1.44
CA PRO A 86 6.76 0.33 -0.64
C PRO A 86 5.74 -0.74 -1.05
N ALA A 87 4.52 -0.34 -1.44
CA ALA A 87 3.49 -1.25 -1.92
C ALA A 87 3.87 -2.00 -3.20
N SER A 88 4.79 -1.49 -4.04
CA SER A 88 5.29 -2.22 -5.22
C SER A 88 5.92 -3.57 -4.87
N ALA A 89 6.32 -3.78 -3.61
CA ALA A 89 6.77 -5.08 -3.13
C ALA A 89 5.71 -6.19 -3.25
N LEU A 90 4.42 -5.85 -3.28
CA LEU A 90 3.34 -6.83 -3.48
C LEU A 90 3.47 -7.56 -4.82
N GLN A 91 4.13 -6.97 -5.83
CA GLN A 91 4.41 -7.63 -7.10
C GLN A 91 5.31 -8.87 -6.95
N LEU A 92 6.06 -8.98 -5.84
CA LEU A 92 6.90 -10.14 -5.53
C LEU A 92 6.15 -11.25 -4.80
N HIS A 93 4.91 -10.99 -4.37
CA HIS A 93 4.15 -11.92 -3.56
C HIS A 93 3.45 -12.97 -4.44
N PRO A 94 3.52 -14.28 -4.11
CA PRO A 94 2.92 -15.33 -4.93
C PRO A 94 1.38 -15.28 -4.97
N HIS A 95 0.75 -14.60 -4.01
CA HIS A 95 -0.70 -14.49 -3.93
C HIS A 95 -1.15 -13.14 -3.38
N ALA A 96 -1.35 -12.15 -4.24
CA ALA A 96 -1.78 -10.81 -3.86
C ALA A 96 -2.96 -10.34 -4.70
N THR A 97 -3.91 -9.70 -4.03
CA THR A 97 -5.11 -9.13 -4.62
C THR A 97 -5.18 -7.65 -4.28
N VAL A 98 -5.33 -6.82 -5.30
CA VAL A 98 -5.50 -5.37 -5.18
C VAL A 98 -6.93 -5.03 -5.58
N VAL A 99 -7.71 -4.54 -4.62
CA VAL A 99 -9.11 -4.16 -4.79
C VAL A 99 -9.21 -2.64 -4.78
N VAL A 100 -9.66 -2.07 -5.90
CA VAL A 100 -9.73 -0.63 -6.12
C VAL A 100 -11.10 -0.22 -6.66
N ASP A 101 -11.53 1.00 -6.34
CA ASP A 101 -12.65 1.63 -7.03
C ASP A 101 -12.19 2.29 -8.34
N GLU A 102 -13.13 2.71 -9.18
CA GLU A 102 -12.83 3.34 -10.47
C GLU A 102 -12.00 4.63 -10.31
N ALA A 103 -12.24 5.40 -9.24
CA ALA A 103 -11.49 6.62 -8.96
C ALA A 103 -10.02 6.33 -8.65
N ALA A 104 -9.71 5.31 -7.85
CA ALA A 104 -8.36 4.87 -7.56
C ALA A 104 -7.72 4.11 -8.75
N ALA A 105 -8.52 3.54 -9.65
CA ALA A 105 -8.05 2.91 -10.88
C ALA A 105 -7.78 3.90 -12.02
N SER A 106 -8.20 5.17 -11.89
CA SER A 106 -8.23 6.16 -12.98
C SER A 106 -6.90 6.43 -13.70
N LYS A 107 -5.76 6.10 -13.08
CA LYS A 107 -4.41 6.27 -13.66
C LYS A 107 -3.74 4.97 -14.12
N LEU A 108 -4.43 3.82 -14.02
CA LEU A 108 -3.94 2.56 -14.58
C LEU A 108 -3.97 2.63 -16.11
N LYS A 109 -2.83 2.37 -16.75
CA LYS A 109 -2.73 2.31 -18.21
C LYS A 109 -3.24 1.00 -18.78
N LEU A 110 -3.25 -0.05 -17.97
CA LEU A 110 -3.62 -1.42 -18.34
C LEU A 110 -4.92 -1.87 -17.66
N ALA A 111 -5.79 -0.95 -17.25
CA ALA A 111 -7.05 -1.25 -16.57
C ALA A 111 -7.89 -2.31 -17.33
N ASP A 112 -8.02 -2.17 -18.64
CA ASP A 112 -8.79 -3.11 -19.46
C ASP A 112 -8.12 -4.49 -19.56
N TYR A 113 -6.80 -4.54 -19.57
CA TYR A 113 -6.05 -5.80 -19.48
C TYR A 113 -6.30 -6.49 -18.14
N PHE A 114 -6.28 -5.76 -17.02
CA PHE A 114 -6.57 -6.34 -15.70
C PHE A 114 -8.01 -6.82 -15.58
N ARG A 115 -8.98 -6.05 -16.08
CA ARG A 115 -10.39 -6.49 -16.14
C ARG A 115 -10.55 -7.76 -16.95
N HIS A 116 -9.97 -7.79 -18.15
CA HIS A 116 -10.04 -8.96 -19.02
C HIS A 116 -9.40 -10.20 -18.39
N THR A 117 -8.23 -10.08 -17.79
CA THR A 117 -7.55 -11.21 -17.14
C THR A 117 -8.33 -11.70 -15.91
N TYR A 118 -8.94 -10.80 -15.14
CA TYR A 118 -9.79 -11.15 -14.00
C TYR A 118 -11.08 -11.86 -14.43
N THR A 119 -11.79 -11.37 -15.46
CA THR A 119 -13.04 -11.99 -15.93
C THR A 119 -12.85 -13.37 -16.55
N HIS A 120 -11.67 -13.66 -17.06
CA HIS A 120 -11.31 -14.96 -17.65
C HIS A 120 -10.43 -15.83 -16.74
N LYS A 121 -10.22 -15.40 -15.48
CA LYS A 121 -9.46 -16.16 -14.50
C LYS A 121 -10.19 -17.48 -14.19
N PRO A 122 -9.49 -18.63 -14.12
CA PRO A 122 -10.13 -19.89 -13.74
C PRO A 122 -10.78 -19.80 -12.35
N GLU A 123 -12.00 -20.33 -12.19
CA GLU A 123 -12.77 -20.21 -10.95
C GLU A 123 -12.03 -20.71 -9.70
N TRP A 124 -11.19 -21.74 -9.86
CA TRP A 124 -10.43 -22.34 -8.75
C TRP A 124 -9.31 -21.44 -8.21
N GLN A 125 -8.92 -20.39 -8.92
CA GLN A 125 -7.87 -19.46 -8.47
C GLN A 125 -8.38 -18.40 -7.49
N GLY A 126 -9.67 -18.39 -7.15
CA GLY A 126 -10.26 -17.56 -6.10
C GLY A 126 -9.94 -16.06 -6.20
N ILE A 127 -10.09 -15.37 -5.07
CA ILE A 127 -9.47 -14.06 -4.83
C ILE A 127 -8.18 -14.29 -4.07
#